data_AF-A0A7Y4W5I2-F1
#
_entry.id   AF-A0A7Y4W5I2-F1
#
_cell.length_a   1.000
_cell.length_b   1.000
_cell.length_c   1.000
_cell.angle_alpha   90.00
_cell.angle_beta   90.00
_cell.angle_gamma   90.00
#
_symmetry.space_group_name_H-M   'P 1'
#
loop_
_entity.id
_entity.type
_entity.pdbx_description
1 polymer ?
#
loop_
_entity_poly.entity_id
_entity_poly.type
_entity_poly.pdbx_seq_one_letter_code
_entity_poly.pdbx_strand_id
1 'polypeptide(L)'
;MEYHEAADIARKNPGAVMTRDSSGTFIVRLTNGEVVGSSGNTANVADAAHQEREAHLDFAFREDQLHHEIADLSETISKLKGAVSAAKLDAHQLSQQLETLRAENASLQSKLAKVSAEELERIKAADKVIREADSARRKSERRTVKCSCFGEVENCFRGYGAGEYTVDGFGNRV
;
A
#
# COMPACT_ATOMS: atom_id res chain seq x y z
N MET A 1 35.51 29.27 -48.49
CA MET A 1 36.63 29.71 -49.33
C MET A 1 36.19 30.92 -50.16
N GLU A 2 37.04 31.94 -50.26
CA GLU A 2 36.74 33.13 -51.08
C GLU A 2 36.99 32.88 -52.57
N TYR A 3 36.40 33.72 -53.43
CA TYR A 3 36.51 33.59 -54.89
C TYR A 3 37.95 33.54 -55.38
N HIS A 4 38.81 34.44 -54.89
CA HIS A 4 40.19 34.54 -55.36
C HIS A 4 41.00 33.28 -55.05
N GLU A 5 40.80 32.73 -53.86
CA GLU A 5 41.44 31.50 -53.43
C GLU A 5 40.97 30.30 -54.25
N ALA A 6 39.66 30.17 -54.49
CA ALA A 6 39.09 29.13 -55.34
C ALA A 6 39.55 29.25 -56.81
N ALA A 7 39.64 30.47 -57.34
CA ALA A 7 40.10 30.72 -58.70
C ALA A 7 41.57 30.38 -58.89
N ASP A 8 42.43 30.68 -57.90
CA ASP A 8 43.84 30.33 -57.94
C ASP A 8 44.07 28.82 -57.87
N ILE A 9 43.28 28.10 -57.07
CA ILE A 9 43.32 26.63 -57.01
C ILE A 9 42.86 26.04 -58.35
N ALA A 10 41.76 26.51 -58.92
CA ALA A 10 41.28 26.04 -60.22
C ALA A 10 42.28 26.33 -61.35
N ARG A 11 42.94 27.50 -61.34
CA ARG A 11 43.97 27.85 -62.34
C ARG A 11 45.20 26.94 -62.27
N LYS A 12 45.59 26.50 -61.07
CA LYS A 12 46.73 25.59 -60.86
C LYS A 12 46.42 24.13 -61.22
N ASN A 13 45.15 23.77 -61.39
CA ASN A 13 44.70 22.39 -61.64
C ASN A 13 43.91 22.30 -62.95
N PRO A 14 44.56 21.99 -64.08
CA PRO A 14 43.89 21.88 -65.38
C PRO A 14 42.75 20.87 -65.36
N GLY A 15 41.55 21.31 -65.76
CA GLY A 15 40.33 20.49 -65.74
C GLY A 15 39.54 20.53 -64.43
N ALA A 16 40.02 21.26 -63.42
CA ALA A 16 39.22 21.51 -62.22
C ALA A 16 38.05 22.46 -62.53
N VAL A 17 36.90 22.20 -61.91
CA VAL A 17 35.68 22.99 -62.06
C VAL A 17 35.38 23.71 -60.74
N MET A 18 35.38 25.04 -60.78
CA MET A 18 34.95 25.86 -59.66
C MET A 18 33.44 26.04 -59.69
N THR A 19 32.76 25.69 -58.61
CA THR A 19 31.30 25.85 -58.44
C THR A 19 30.98 26.50 -57.10
N ARG A 20 29.74 26.94 -56.91
CA ARG A 20 29.25 27.34 -55.59
C ARG A 20 28.47 26.19 -54.96
N ASP A 21 28.62 26.01 -53.65
CA ASP A 21 27.77 25.08 -52.89
C ASP A 21 26.40 25.72 -52.57
N SER A 22 25.54 24.97 -51.89
CA SER A 22 24.20 25.43 -51.48
C SER A 22 24.22 26.57 -50.45
N SER A 23 25.37 26.84 -49.81
CA SER A 23 25.56 27.95 -48.88
C SER A 23 26.04 29.24 -49.59
N GLY A 24 26.33 29.17 -50.89
CA GLY A 24 26.89 30.28 -51.66
C GLY A 24 28.42 30.39 -51.58
N THR A 25 29.08 29.43 -50.93
CA THR A 25 30.54 29.37 -50.79
C THR A 25 31.18 28.75 -52.03
N PHE A 26 32.36 29.23 -52.44
CA PHE A 26 33.08 28.64 -53.57
C PHE A 26 33.76 27.33 -53.19
N ILE A 27 33.62 26.32 -54.04
CA ILE A 27 34.27 25.02 -53.94
C ILE A 27 34.93 24.68 -55.28
N VAL A 28 36.03 23.93 -55.25
CA VAL A 28 36.75 23.50 -56.46
C VAL A 28 36.72 21.98 -56.54
N ARG A 29 36.14 21.44 -57.61
CA ARG A 29 36.16 20.01 -57.93
C ARG A 29 37.35 19.71 -58.82
N LEU A 30 38.29 18.92 -58.32
CA LEU A 30 39.46 18.47 -59.05
C LEU A 30 39.11 17.30 -59.98
N THR A 31 39.97 17.02 -60.97
CA THR A 31 39.76 15.94 -61.95
C THR A 31 39.82 14.54 -61.35
N ASN A 32 40.44 14.41 -60.17
CA ASN A 32 40.44 13.18 -59.36
C ASN A 32 39.13 12.97 -58.58
N GLY A 33 38.16 13.90 -58.67
CA GLY A 33 36.87 13.86 -57.95
C GLY A 33 36.90 14.48 -56.55
N GLU A 34 38.06 14.96 -56.08
CA GLU A 34 38.21 15.61 -54.79
C GLU A 34 37.62 17.02 -54.79
N VAL A 35 36.99 17.43 -53.68
CA VAL A 35 36.35 18.75 -53.53
C VAL A 35 37.10 19.57 -52.49
N VAL A 36 37.80 20.60 -52.94
CA VAL A 36 38.59 21.51 -52.10
C VAL A 36 37.74 22.74 -51.76
N GLY A 37 37.79 23.20 -50.52
CA GLY A 37 37.02 24.36 -50.05
C GLY A 37 35.63 24.04 -49.49
N SER A 38 35.22 22.76 -49.51
CA SER A 38 34.12 22.28 -48.67
C SER A 38 34.63 22.25 -47.23
N SER A 39 34.49 23.36 -46.50
CA SER A 39 34.51 23.34 -45.04
C SER A 39 33.24 22.62 -44.57
N GLY A 40 33.15 21.32 -44.89
CA GLY A 40 32.07 20.47 -44.44
C GLY A 40 32.18 20.38 -42.93
N ASN A 41 31.30 21.11 -42.22
CA ASN A 41 30.38 20.71 -41.15
C ASN A 41 30.67 19.42 -40.33
N THR A 42 31.85 18.84 -40.30
CA THR A 42 32.13 17.60 -39.56
C THR A 42 32.06 17.81 -38.05
N ALA A 43 32.39 19.01 -37.56
CA ALA A 43 32.14 19.41 -36.17
C ALA A 43 30.63 19.47 -35.86
N ASN A 44 29.83 20.08 -36.74
CA ASN A 44 28.38 20.21 -36.55
C ASN A 44 27.63 18.88 -36.66
N VAL A 45 28.12 17.93 -37.47
CA VAL A 45 27.52 16.58 -37.60
C VAL A 45 27.86 15.71 -36.39
N ALA A 46 29.08 15.81 -35.85
CA ALA A 46 29.45 15.10 -34.63
C ALA A 46 28.68 15.62 -33.41
N ASP A 47 28.53 16.94 -33.30
CA ASP A 47 27.74 17.57 -32.23
C ASP A 47 26.25 17.24 -32.33
N ALA A 48 25.68 17.25 -33.54
CA ALA A 48 24.29 16.85 -33.77
C ALA A 48 24.04 15.37 -33.44
N ALA A 49 24.95 14.47 -33.84
CA ALA A 49 24.86 13.04 -33.52
C ALA A 49 25.01 12.78 -32.01
N HIS A 50 25.84 13.57 -31.31
CA HIS A 50 25.94 13.51 -29.86
C HIS A 50 24.65 13.99 -29.17
N GLN A 51 24.06 15.10 -29.62
CA GLN A 51 22.79 15.60 -29.09
C GLN A 51 21.63 14.62 -29.32
N GLU A 52 21.54 14.01 -30.50
CA GLU A 52 20.53 12.98 -30.78
C GLU A 52 20.70 11.76 -29.87
N ARG A 53 21.94 11.34 -29.61
CA ARG A 53 22.22 10.23 -28.71
C ARG A 53 21.86 10.55 -27.26
N GLU A 54 22.16 11.75 -26.78
CA GLU A 54 21.74 12.20 -25.45
C GLU A 54 20.21 12.27 -25.34
N ALA A 55 19.53 12.84 -26.34
CA ALA A 55 18.08 12.88 -26.38
C ALA A 55 17.44 11.47 -26.40
N HIS A 56 18.05 10.52 -27.10
CA HIS A 56 17.62 9.12 -27.08
C HIS A 56 17.80 8.46 -25.72
N LEU A 57 18.90 8.74 -25.02
CA LEU A 57 19.13 8.24 -23.66
C LEU A 57 18.14 8.84 -22.66
N ASP A 58 17.87 10.15 -22.75
CA ASP A 58 16.88 10.83 -21.92
C ASP A 58 15.47 10.30 -22.18
N PHE A 59 15.12 10.04 -23.44
CA PHE A 59 13.86 9.42 -23.80
C PHE A 59 13.74 8.01 -23.22
N ALA A 60 14.77 7.17 -23.39
CA ALA A 60 14.77 5.80 -22.85
C ALA A 60 14.67 5.81 -21.31
N PHE A 61 15.39 6.69 -20.63
CA PHE A 61 15.30 6.84 -19.18
C PHE A 61 13.89 7.24 -18.73
N ARG A 62 13.26 8.17 -19.44
CA ARG A 62 11.89 8.60 -19.14
C ARG A 62 10.86 7.52 -19.45
N GLU A 63 11.07 6.75 -20.52
CA GLU A 63 10.26 5.58 -20.85
C GLU A 63 10.34 4.53 -19.74
N ASP A 64 11.55 4.21 -19.25
CA ASP A 64 11.73 3.32 -18.11
C ASP A 64 11.05 3.85 -16.86
N GLN A 65 11.14 5.15 -16.57
CA GLN A 65 10.45 5.75 -15.43
C GLN A 65 8.94 5.59 -15.55
N LEU A 66 8.36 5.86 -16.72
CA LEU A 66 6.93 5.68 -16.97
C LEU A 66 6.50 4.21 -16.82
N HIS A 67 7.33 3.27 -17.28
CA HIS A 67 7.05 1.84 -17.08
C HIS A 67 7.00 1.45 -15.60
N HIS A 68 7.91 1.98 -14.77
CA HIS A 68 7.88 1.76 -13.33
C HIS A 68 6.63 2.39 -12.68
N GLU A 69 6.30 3.64 -13.03
CA GLU A 69 5.09 4.30 -12.54
C GLU A 69 3.81 3.54 -12.93
N ILE A 70 3.73 3.01 -14.16
CA ILE A 70 2.62 2.18 -14.61
C ILE A 70 2.53 0.87 -13.81
N ALA A 71 3.67 0.23 -13.52
CA ALA A 71 3.71 -0.99 -12.72
C ALA A 71 3.22 -0.73 -11.29
N ASP A 72 3.71 0.32 -10.64
CA ASP A 72 3.33 0.71 -9.28
C ASP A 72 1.84 1.07 -9.19
N LEU A 73 1.32 1.82 -10.16
CA LEU A 73 -0.11 2.15 -10.24
C LEU A 73 -0.95 0.90 -10.47
N SER A 74 -0.49 -0.02 -11.32
CA SER A 74 -1.19 -1.28 -11.58
C SER A 74 -1.28 -2.17 -10.34
N GLU A 75 -0.19 -2.26 -9.57
CA GLU A 75 -0.18 -2.97 -8.29
C GLU A 75 -1.13 -2.31 -7.28
N THR A 76 -1.11 -0.99 -7.19
CA THR A 76 -1.99 -0.21 -6.32
C THR A 76 -3.47 -0.43 -6.67
N ILE A 77 -3.81 -0.41 -7.96
CA ILE A 77 -5.15 -0.71 -8.46
C ILE A 77 -5.58 -2.13 -8.08
N SER A 78 -4.68 -3.12 -8.20
CA SER A 78 -4.97 -4.50 -7.81
C SER A 78 -5.28 -4.62 -6.32
N LYS A 79 -4.46 -4.00 -5.46
CA LYS A 79 -4.67 -3.96 -4.01
C LYS A 79 -6.00 -3.29 -3.66
N LEU A 80 -6.31 -2.15 -4.27
CA LEU A 80 -7.57 -1.44 -4.04
C LEU A 80 -8.79 -2.25 -4.48
N LYS A 81 -8.71 -2.97 -5.62
CA LYS A 81 -9.79 -3.88 -6.04
C LYS A 81 -10.05 -4.97 -5.01
N GLY A 82 -9.00 -5.55 -4.43
CA GLY A 82 -9.11 -6.52 -3.34
C GLY A 82 -9.72 -5.94 -2.06
N ALA A 83 -9.32 -4.72 -1.68
CA ALA A 83 -9.90 -4.04 -0.52
C ALA A 83 -11.39 -3.74 -0.73
N VAL A 84 -11.78 -3.30 -1.94
CA VAL A 84 -13.19 -3.04 -2.28
C VAL A 84 -14.03 -4.31 -2.27
N SER A 85 -13.51 -5.44 -2.76
CA SER A 85 -14.25 -6.71 -2.71
C SER A 85 -14.44 -7.21 -1.28
N ALA A 86 -13.42 -7.11 -0.43
CA ALA A 86 -13.53 -7.42 1.00
C ALA A 86 -14.58 -6.54 1.70
N ALA A 87 -14.49 -5.22 1.51
CA ALA A 87 -15.45 -4.28 2.10
C ALA A 87 -16.91 -4.55 1.65
N LYS A 88 -17.12 -4.98 0.40
CA LYS A 88 -18.45 -5.38 -0.08
C LYS A 88 -18.96 -6.64 0.61
N LEU A 89 -18.09 -7.62 0.86
CA LEU A 89 -18.46 -8.84 1.58
C LEU A 89 -18.85 -8.51 3.03
N ASP A 90 -18.04 -7.68 3.71
CA ASP A 90 -18.31 -7.26 5.08
C ASP A 90 -19.63 -6.47 5.18
N ALA A 91 -19.87 -5.55 4.23
CA ALA A 91 -21.12 -4.81 4.17
C ALA A 91 -22.34 -5.73 4.01
N HIS A 92 -22.23 -6.77 3.18
CA HIS A 92 -23.29 -7.76 3.01
C HIS A 92 -23.55 -8.56 4.30
N GLN A 93 -22.50 -9.01 4.98
CA GLN A 93 -22.61 -9.73 6.25
C GLN A 93 -23.27 -8.85 7.34
N LEU A 94 -22.84 -7.60 7.46
CA LEU A 94 -23.42 -6.64 8.39
C LEU A 94 -24.90 -6.37 8.09
N SER A 95 -25.28 -6.30 6.81
CA SER A 95 -26.68 -6.16 6.41
C SER A 95 -27.53 -7.33 6.87
N GLN A 96 -27.05 -8.57 6.70
CA GLN A 96 -27.74 -9.77 7.16
C GLN A 96 -27.87 -9.82 8.69
N GLN A 97 -26.80 -9.44 9.41
CA GLN A 97 -26.83 -9.35 10.87
C GLN A 97 -27.85 -8.31 11.33
N LEU A 98 -27.93 -7.15 10.67
CA LEU A 98 -28.93 -6.12 10.97
C LEU A 98 -30.36 -6.61 10.74
N GLU A 99 -30.62 -7.34 9.66
CA GLU A 99 -31.94 -7.94 9.42
C GLU A 99 -32.31 -8.95 10.50
N THR A 100 -31.36 -9.80 10.91
CA THR A 100 -31.54 -10.77 11.98
C THR A 100 -31.88 -10.07 13.30
N LEU A 101 -31.09 -9.07 13.68
CA LEU A 101 -31.32 -8.29 14.91
C LEU A 101 -32.65 -7.53 14.89
N ARG A 102 -33.08 -7.02 13.72
CA ARG A 102 -34.39 -6.39 13.58
C ARG A 102 -35.52 -7.39 13.80
N ALA A 103 -35.41 -8.59 13.24
CA ALA A 103 -36.39 -9.66 13.43
C ALA A 103 -36.45 -10.11 14.90
N GLU A 104 -35.29 -10.27 15.54
CA GLU A 104 -35.20 -10.59 16.97
C GLU A 104 -35.81 -9.50 17.84
N ASN A 105 -35.51 -8.23 17.57
CA ASN A 105 -36.07 -7.11 18.32
C ASN A 105 -37.59 -7.05 18.16
N ALA A 106 -38.12 -7.20 16.95
CA ALA A 106 -39.56 -7.26 16.71
C ALA A 106 -40.22 -8.44 17.46
N SER A 107 -39.58 -9.60 17.48
CA SER A 107 -40.03 -10.78 18.25
C SER A 107 -40.04 -10.50 19.75
N LEU A 108 -38.98 -9.89 20.28
CA LEU A 108 -38.88 -9.52 21.69
C LEU A 108 -39.92 -8.47 22.09
N GLN A 109 -40.15 -7.45 21.24
CA GLN A 109 -41.20 -6.46 21.45
C GLN A 109 -42.60 -7.10 21.48
N SER A 110 -42.87 -8.04 20.56
CA SER A 110 -44.12 -8.80 20.57
C SER A 110 -44.30 -9.62 21.84
N LYS A 111 -43.23 -10.24 22.36
CA LYS A 111 -43.26 -10.96 23.64
C LYS A 111 -43.49 -10.03 24.81
N LEU A 112 -42.79 -8.89 24.85
CA LEU A 112 -42.96 -7.86 25.88
C LEU A 112 -44.39 -7.31 25.91
N ALA A 113 -45.00 -7.07 24.75
CA ALA A 113 -46.37 -6.59 24.66
C ALA A 113 -47.41 -7.57 25.25
N LYS A 114 -47.07 -8.87 25.35
CA LYS A 114 -47.92 -9.89 25.97
C LYS A 114 -47.76 -9.96 27.50
N VAL A 115 -46.73 -9.33 28.05
CA VAL A 115 -46.46 -9.32 29.50
C VAL A 115 -47.05 -8.04 30.08
N SER A 116 -47.95 -8.16 31.05
CA SER A 116 -48.47 -6.99 31.76
C SER A 116 -47.37 -6.31 32.59
N ALA A 117 -47.49 -5.01 32.85
CA ALA A 117 -46.52 -4.27 33.67
C ALA A 117 -46.34 -4.89 35.06
N GLU A 118 -47.43 -5.42 35.64
CA GLU A 118 -47.41 -6.10 36.94
C GLU A 118 -46.66 -7.44 36.88
N GLU A 119 -46.84 -8.23 35.83
CA GLU A 119 -46.07 -9.47 35.64
C GLU A 119 -44.60 -9.19 35.43
N LEU A 120 -44.26 -8.12 34.69
CA LEU A 120 -42.87 -7.72 34.47
C LEU A 120 -42.18 -7.38 35.81
N GLU A 121 -42.85 -6.63 36.68
CA GLU A 121 -42.31 -6.31 38.02
C GLU A 121 -42.20 -7.54 38.91
N ARG A 122 -43.18 -8.46 38.85
CA ARG A 122 -43.07 -9.77 39.54
C ARG A 122 -41.86 -10.58 39.06
N ILE A 123 -41.63 -10.62 37.75
CA ILE A 123 -40.48 -11.31 37.16
C ILE A 123 -39.17 -10.66 37.61
N LYS A 124 -39.05 -9.32 37.55
CA LYS A 124 -37.85 -8.61 38.02
C LYS A 124 -37.57 -8.86 39.51
N ALA A 125 -38.61 -8.84 40.34
CA ALA A 125 -38.48 -9.10 41.77
C ALA A 125 -38.00 -10.55 42.02
N ALA A 126 -38.56 -11.53 41.33
CA ALA A 126 -38.11 -12.92 41.42
C ALA A 126 -36.67 -13.08 40.93
N ASP A 127 -36.29 -12.44 39.83
CA ASP A 127 -34.94 -12.48 39.27
C ASP A 127 -33.90 -11.90 40.24
N LYS A 128 -34.25 -10.80 40.93
CA LYS A 128 -33.42 -10.20 41.98
C LYS A 128 -33.22 -11.17 43.15
N VAL A 129 -34.29 -11.79 43.63
CA VAL A 129 -34.23 -12.78 44.72
C VAL A 129 -33.35 -13.97 44.33
N ILE A 130 -33.48 -14.47 43.10
CA ILE A 130 -32.65 -15.57 42.59
C ILE A 130 -31.17 -15.15 42.57
N ARG A 131 -30.84 -13.96 42.06
CA ARG A 131 -29.45 -13.47 42.03
C ARG A 131 -28.87 -13.29 43.42
N GLU A 132 -29.65 -12.78 44.36
CA GLU A 132 -29.22 -12.63 45.76
C GLU A 132 -29.02 -13.99 46.43
N ALA A 133 -29.92 -14.95 46.19
CA ALA A 133 -29.80 -16.31 46.69
C ALA A 133 -28.58 -17.05 46.09
N ASP A 134 -28.34 -16.91 44.80
CA ASP A 134 -27.16 -17.49 44.13
C ASP A 134 -25.87 -16.84 44.61
N SER A 135 -25.87 -15.53 44.83
CA SER A 135 -24.72 -14.81 45.41
C SER A 135 -24.43 -15.27 46.83
N ALA A 136 -25.47 -15.37 47.68
CA ALA A 136 -25.34 -15.91 49.02
C ALA A 136 -24.86 -17.36 49.01
N ARG A 137 -25.39 -18.20 48.11
CA ARG A 137 -24.95 -19.59 47.94
C ARG A 137 -23.47 -19.65 47.60
N ARG A 138 -23.02 -18.92 46.57
CA ARG A 138 -21.60 -18.86 46.18
C ARG A 138 -20.73 -18.34 47.31
N LYS A 139 -21.16 -17.31 48.05
CA LYS A 139 -20.42 -16.79 49.20
C LYS A 139 -20.33 -17.81 50.36
N SER A 140 -21.31 -18.69 50.50
CA SER A 140 -21.33 -19.77 51.50
C SER A 140 -20.62 -21.05 51.05
N GLU A 141 -20.41 -21.24 49.75
CA GLU A 141 -19.60 -22.34 49.23
C GLU A 141 -18.21 -22.28 49.88
N ARG A 142 -17.61 -23.45 50.13
CA ARG A 142 -16.25 -23.56 50.64
C ARG A 142 -15.54 -24.56 49.74
N ARG A 143 -14.49 -24.11 49.08
CA ARG A 143 -13.63 -24.93 48.22
C ARG A 143 -12.23 -24.87 48.77
N THR A 144 -11.66 -26.04 49.05
CA THR A 144 -10.27 -26.15 49.47
C THR A 144 -9.40 -26.15 48.23
N VAL A 145 -8.51 -25.17 48.14
CA VAL A 145 -7.52 -25.05 47.05
C VAL A 145 -6.17 -25.49 47.60
N LYS A 146 -5.53 -26.43 46.89
CA LYS A 146 -4.18 -26.89 47.18
C LYS A 146 -3.18 -25.99 46.44
N CYS A 147 -2.26 -25.35 47.17
CA CYS A 147 -1.15 -24.58 46.58
C CYS A 147 0.02 -25.54 46.32
N SER A 148 0.52 -25.62 45.09
CA SER A 148 1.76 -26.36 44.74
C SER A 148 3.02 -25.49 44.93
N CYS A 149 2.90 -24.48 45.78
CA CYS A 149 3.87 -23.42 45.95
C CYS A 149 4.97 -23.93 46.89
N PHE A 150 6.05 -24.47 46.34
CA PHE A 150 7.24 -24.95 47.07
C PHE A 150 8.05 -23.79 47.71
N GLY A 151 7.37 -22.79 48.28
CA GLY A 151 8.01 -21.68 49.02
C GLY A 151 8.49 -20.49 48.18
N GLU A 152 8.34 -20.48 46.86
CA GLU A 152 9.00 -19.48 45.99
C GLU A 152 8.11 -18.36 45.42
N VAL A 153 6.84 -18.22 45.84
CA VAL A 153 6.01 -17.11 45.36
C VAL A 153 5.22 -16.48 46.48
N GLU A 154 5.29 -15.15 46.59
CA GLU A 154 4.64 -14.28 47.58
C GLU A 154 3.11 -14.41 47.66
N ASN A 155 2.50 -15.24 46.80
CA ASN A 155 1.08 -15.59 46.83
C ASN A 155 0.76 -16.88 47.61
N CYS A 156 1.76 -17.60 48.12
CA CYS A 156 1.54 -18.70 49.06
C CYS A 156 1.42 -18.15 50.48
N PHE A 157 0.26 -17.61 50.81
CA PHE A 157 0.03 -16.60 51.84
C PHE A 157 0.17 -17.06 53.32
N ARG A 158 1.31 -17.69 53.69
CA ARG A 158 1.80 -18.15 55.02
C ARG A 158 1.71 -19.66 55.33
N GLY A 159 2.14 -20.51 54.40
CA GLY A 159 2.36 -21.94 54.67
C GLY A 159 3.78 -22.36 54.30
N TYR A 160 4.44 -23.10 55.19
CA TYR A 160 5.79 -23.66 55.01
C TYR A 160 5.84 -24.72 53.89
N GLY A 161 5.67 -24.30 52.62
CA GLY A 161 5.91 -25.13 51.44
C GLY A 161 4.84 -26.17 51.06
N ALA A 162 3.78 -26.32 51.85
CA ALA A 162 2.59 -27.13 51.52
C ALA A 162 1.37 -26.56 52.24
N GLY A 163 0.55 -25.75 51.55
CA GLY A 163 -0.60 -25.09 52.13
C GLY A 163 -1.89 -25.41 51.40
N GLU A 164 -2.92 -25.83 52.14
CA GLU A 164 -4.31 -25.83 51.69
C GLU A 164 -5.00 -24.59 52.27
N TYR A 165 -5.80 -23.89 51.47
CA TYR A 165 -6.61 -22.76 51.94
C TYR A 165 -8.02 -22.85 51.38
N THR A 166 -8.97 -22.33 52.15
CA THR A 166 -10.39 -22.37 51.80
C THR A 166 -10.80 -21.06 51.16
N VAL A 167 -11.52 -21.15 50.03
CA VAL A 167 -12.14 -20.02 49.34
C VAL A 167 -13.63 -20.21 49.20
N ASP A 168 -14.37 -19.12 49.00
CA ASP A 168 -15.76 -19.14 48.63
C ASP A 168 -15.95 -19.49 47.14
N GLY A 169 -17.20 -19.60 46.70
CA GLY A 169 -17.58 -19.83 45.29
C GLY A 169 -17.26 -18.65 44.36
N PHE A 170 -16.77 -17.52 44.88
CA PHE A 170 -16.21 -16.41 44.11
C PHE A 170 -14.68 -16.41 44.10
N GLY A 171 -14.04 -17.32 44.85
CA GLY A 171 -12.58 -17.37 45.00
C GLY A 171 -12.02 -16.45 46.09
N ASN A 172 -12.87 -15.82 46.91
CA ASN A 172 -12.44 -15.04 48.06
C ASN A 172 -12.08 -15.97 49.22
N ARG A 173 -11.04 -15.64 49.99
CA ARG A 173 -10.64 -16.45 51.16
C ARG A 173 -11.70 -16.39 52.26
N VAL A 174 -11.88 -17.50 52.98
CA VAL A 174 -12.85 -17.61 54.09
C VAL A 174 -12.29 -18.27 55.33
#